data_AF-A0A8X6WIN2-F1
#
_entry.id   AF-A0A8X6WIN2-F1
#
_cell.length_a   1.000
_cell.length_b   1.000
_cell.length_c   1.000
_cell.angle_alpha   90.00
_cell.angle_beta   90.00
_cell.angle_gamma   90.00
#
_symmetry.space_group_name_H-M   'P 1'
#
loop_
_entity.id
_entity.type
_entity.pdbx_description
1 polymer ?
#
loop_
_entity_poly.entity_id
_entity_poly.type
_entity_poly.pdbx_seq_one_letter_code
_entity_poly.pdbx_strand_id
1 'polypeptide(L)'
;MRTINNNRVLVQCISKEDKDRFLTAIKEKTNTLKVSSPKKRNPNVLLKNLPNEISDHDVLQLLKDQNPELEEKVQLWEETKIRFTLKKFENSRHLVLEMNPNCRNLCLNLKFLRANWNVCKIQDFIVINRCFKCLGYHHKAADCLNGLCCFKCAGEHKSSECNLSTQVCVNCIRFNKKTRDPNKKVNVNHKPYSSCCKCHQFMEKLISSQTTYE
;
A
#
# COMPACT_ATOMS: atom_id res chain seq x y z
N MET A 1 6.31 18.36 -19.88
CA MET A 1 7.32 17.46 -19.28
C MET A 1 7.65 17.96 -17.89
N ARG A 2 7.91 17.08 -16.93
CA ARG A 2 8.23 17.43 -15.55
C ARG A 2 9.44 16.63 -15.07
N THR A 3 10.47 17.29 -14.56
CA THR A 3 11.62 16.61 -13.95
C THR A 3 11.21 15.93 -12.64
N ILE A 4 11.67 14.70 -12.45
CA ILE A 4 11.50 13.91 -11.23
C ILE A 4 12.87 13.45 -10.72
N ASN A 5 12.93 13.02 -9.46
CA ASN A 5 14.18 12.62 -8.82
C ASN A 5 14.94 11.53 -9.61
N ASN A 6 16.26 11.48 -9.41
CA ASN A 6 17.19 10.54 -10.04
C ASN A 6 17.29 10.68 -11.57
N ASN A 7 17.49 11.90 -12.08
CA ASN A 7 17.71 12.19 -13.51
C ASN A 7 16.61 11.63 -14.43
N ARG A 8 15.36 11.68 -13.98
CA ARG A 8 14.21 11.17 -14.71
C ARG A 8 13.30 12.32 -15.14
N VAL A 9 12.61 12.14 -16.27
CA VAL A 9 11.63 13.11 -16.79
C VAL A 9 10.30 12.39 -17.00
N LEU A 10 9.24 12.96 -16.44
CA LEU A 10 7.87 12.53 -16.68
C LEU A 10 7.31 13.29 -17.89
N VAL A 11 6.93 12.54 -18.92
CA VAL A 11 6.26 13.07 -20.11
C VAL A 11 4.79 12.70 -20.02
N GLN A 12 3.91 13.70 -20.08
CA GLN A 12 2.47 13.49 -20.11
C GLN A 12 2.02 13.64 -21.57
N CYS A 13 1.38 12.59 -22.08
CA CYS A 13 0.82 12.56 -23.43
C CYS A 13 -0.69 12.78 -23.36
N ILE A 14 -1.25 13.35 -24.42
CA ILE A 14 -2.68 13.70 -24.49
C ILE A 14 -3.52 12.44 -24.69
N SER A 15 -3.03 11.49 -25.50
CA SER A 15 -3.68 10.21 -25.78
C SER A 15 -2.74 9.02 -25.58
N LYS A 16 -3.32 7.80 -25.62
CA LYS A 16 -2.55 6.56 -25.59
C LYS A 16 -1.75 6.39 -26.88
N GLU A 17 -2.31 6.81 -28.00
CA GLU A 17 -1.68 6.78 -29.33
C GLU A 17 -0.45 7.70 -29.37
N ASP A 18 -0.53 8.91 -28.79
CA ASP A 18 0.60 9.83 -28.69
C ASP A 18 1.72 9.27 -27.83
N LYS A 19 1.34 8.63 -26.72
CA LYS A 19 2.28 7.95 -25.83
C LYS A 19 3.01 6.83 -26.55
N ASP A 20 2.30 5.99 -27.29
CA ASP A 20 2.89 4.85 -28.01
C ASP A 20 3.80 5.34 -29.15
N ARG A 21 3.38 6.36 -29.90
CA ARG A 21 4.24 7.05 -30.89
C ARG A 21 5.50 7.63 -30.27
N PHE A 22 5.38 8.31 -29.13
CA PHE A 22 6.52 8.87 -28.40
C PHE A 22 7.48 7.78 -27.90
N LEU A 23 6.94 6.68 -27.36
CA LEU A 23 7.75 5.55 -26.89
C LEU A 23 8.56 4.91 -28.01
N THR A 24 7.94 4.71 -29.18
CA THR A 24 8.61 4.17 -30.35
C THR A 24 9.69 5.12 -30.87
N ALA A 25 9.36 6.40 -31.04
CA ALA A 25 10.29 7.40 -31.57
C ALA A 25 11.57 7.56 -30.72
N ILE A 26 11.47 7.50 -29.39
CA ILE A 26 12.67 7.59 -28.54
C ILE A 26 13.51 6.30 -28.60
N LYS A 27 12.85 5.13 -28.60
CA LYS A 27 13.56 3.84 -28.71
C LYS A 27 14.33 3.73 -30.03
N GLU A 28 13.80 4.29 -31.11
CA GLU A 28 14.47 4.32 -32.42
C GLU A 28 15.61 5.33 -32.48
N LYS A 29 15.45 6.51 -31.87
CA LYS A 29 16.45 7.58 -31.95
C LYS A 29 17.65 7.41 -31.02
N THR A 30 17.51 6.70 -29.90
CA THR A 30 18.61 6.56 -28.95
C THR A 30 18.49 5.34 -28.05
N ASN A 31 19.62 4.67 -27.83
CA ASN A 31 19.76 3.60 -26.85
C ASN A 31 20.25 4.10 -25.48
N THR A 32 20.60 5.39 -25.35
CA THR A 32 21.08 5.97 -24.09
C THR A 32 19.94 6.28 -23.12
N LEU A 33 18.74 6.55 -23.63
CA LEU A 33 17.56 6.87 -22.82
C LEU A 33 16.67 5.64 -22.63
N LYS A 34 16.46 5.26 -21.37
CA LYS A 34 15.44 4.25 -21.01
C LYS A 34 14.08 4.91 -20.87
N VAL A 35 13.23 4.71 -21.88
CA VAL A 35 11.83 5.16 -21.82
C VAL A 35 10.93 4.00 -21.48
N SER A 36 10.10 4.19 -20.46
CA SER A 36 9.08 3.22 -20.07
C SER A 36 7.81 3.93 -19.64
N SER A 37 6.70 3.21 -19.79
CA SER A 37 5.46 3.61 -19.13
C SER A 37 5.62 3.44 -17.62
N PRO A 38 5.05 4.32 -16.79
CA PRO A 38 4.91 4.05 -15.37
C PRO A 38 4.20 2.70 -15.21
N LYS A 39 4.92 1.69 -14.70
CA LYS A 39 4.31 0.40 -14.38
C LYS A 39 3.42 0.61 -13.16
N LYS A 40 2.19 0.11 -13.24
CA LYS A 40 1.34 -0.04 -12.06
C LYS A 40 2.01 -1.01 -11.09
N ARG A 41 1.72 -0.84 -9.80
CA ARG A 41 2.26 -1.70 -8.73
C ARG A 41 1.54 -3.04 -8.74
N ASN A 42 2.23 -4.09 -8.28
CA ASN A 42 1.54 -5.32 -7.95
C ASN A 42 0.69 -5.13 -6.69
N PRO A 43 -0.45 -5.83 -6.59
CA PRO A 43 -1.32 -5.75 -5.43
C PRO A 43 -0.70 -6.44 -4.22
N ASN A 44 -1.21 -6.09 -3.03
CA ASN A 44 -0.77 -6.71 -1.79
C ASN A 44 -1.92 -7.48 -1.14
N VAL A 45 -1.57 -8.54 -0.44
CA VAL A 45 -2.47 -9.32 0.39
C VAL A 45 -1.89 -9.43 1.80
N LEU A 46 -2.76 -9.59 2.79
CA LEU A 46 -2.40 -9.80 4.17
C LEU A 46 -2.67 -11.25 4.55
N LEU A 47 -1.61 -11.98 4.89
CA LEU A 47 -1.67 -13.29 5.50
C LEU A 47 -1.67 -13.12 7.02
N LYS A 48 -2.75 -13.57 7.68
CA LYS A 48 -2.94 -13.42 9.12
C LYS A 48 -2.53 -14.67 9.88
N ASN A 49 -2.04 -14.44 11.09
CA ASN A 49 -1.70 -15.45 12.10
C ASN A 49 -0.69 -16.51 11.60
N LEU A 50 0.29 -16.10 10.79
CA LEU A 50 1.38 -16.98 10.38
C LEU A 50 2.26 -17.30 11.61
N PRO A 51 2.49 -18.58 11.95
CA PRO A 51 3.36 -18.97 13.07
C PRO A 51 4.76 -18.35 12.97
N ASN A 52 5.33 -17.95 14.11
CA ASN A 52 6.64 -17.29 14.15
C ASN A 52 7.80 -18.24 13.83
N GLU A 53 7.59 -19.53 13.99
CA GLU A 53 8.54 -20.61 13.73
C GLU A 53 8.85 -20.76 12.23
N ILE A 54 7.92 -20.34 11.37
CA ILE A 54 8.11 -20.34 9.92
C ILE A 54 8.96 -19.13 9.55
N SER A 55 10.14 -19.34 8.96
CA SER A 55 11.04 -18.27 8.58
C SER A 55 10.55 -17.50 7.35
N ASP A 56 11.00 -16.26 7.14
CA ASP A 56 10.71 -15.52 5.91
C ASP A 56 11.42 -16.14 4.67
N HIS A 57 12.47 -16.93 4.87
CA HIS A 57 13.15 -17.64 3.78
C HIS A 57 12.29 -18.79 3.24
N ASP A 58 11.60 -19.51 4.13
CA ASP A 58 10.91 -20.75 3.77
C ASP A 58 9.41 -20.55 3.53
N VAL A 59 8.81 -19.48 4.06
CA VAL A 59 7.35 -19.30 4.04
C VAL A 59 6.73 -19.38 2.64
N LEU A 60 7.34 -18.79 1.62
CA LEU A 60 6.75 -18.79 0.27
C LEU A 60 6.78 -20.17 -0.37
N GLN A 61 7.86 -20.92 -0.15
CA GLN A 61 7.99 -22.29 -0.64
C GLN A 61 7.05 -23.22 0.12
N LEU A 62 6.99 -23.10 1.45
CA LEU A 62 6.07 -23.86 2.29
C LEU A 62 4.60 -23.66 1.89
N LEU A 63 4.19 -22.41 1.66
CA LEU A 63 2.83 -22.10 1.21
C LEU A 63 2.53 -22.69 -0.17
N LYS A 64 3.51 -22.69 -1.09
CA LYS A 64 3.38 -23.35 -2.40
C LYS A 64 3.15 -24.85 -2.24
N ASP A 65 3.99 -25.52 -1.46
CA ASP A 65 3.99 -26.98 -1.33
C ASP A 65 2.75 -27.52 -0.61
N GLN A 66 2.19 -26.77 0.33
CA GLN A 66 1.02 -27.20 1.12
C GLN A 66 -0.34 -26.74 0.56
N ASN A 67 -0.35 -25.97 -0.53
CA ASN A 67 -1.57 -25.50 -1.17
C ASN A 67 -1.48 -25.81 -2.67
N PRO A 68 -1.76 -27.06 -3.09
CA PRO A 68 -1.67 -27.49 -4.49
C PRO A 68 -2.57 -26.69 -5.43
N GLU A 69 -3.59 -26.00 -4.90
CA GLU A 69 -4.40 -25.05 -5.65
C GLU A 69 -3.58 -23.90 -6.27
N LEU A 70 -2.41 -23.59 -5.69
CA LEU A 70 -1.46 -22.61 -6.22
C LEU A 70 -0.66 -23.14 -7.42
N GLU A 71 -0.67 -24.45 -7.68
CA GLU A 71 0.07 -25.07 -8.77
C GLU A 71 -0.45 -24.62 -10.15
N GLU A 72 -1.76 -24.37 -10.26
CA GLU A 72 -2.37 -23.77 -11.45
C GLU A 72 -1.72 -22.44 -11.88
N LYS A 73 -1.04 -21.76 -10.94
CA LYS A 73 -0.39 -20.47 -11.14
C LYS A 73 1.05 -20.47 -10.62
N VAL A 74 1.77 -21.61 -10.64
CA VAL A 74 3.16 -21.71 -10.14
C VAL A 74 4.06 -20.56 -10.59
N GLN A 75 4.09 -20.29 -11.89
CA GLN A 75 4.96 -19.25 -12.45
C GLN A 75 4.65 -17.86 -11.87
N LEU A 76 3.38 -17.58 -11.58
CA LEU A 76 2.96 -16.31 -10.98
C LEU A 76 3.19 -16.28 -9.47
N TRP A 77 3.13 -17.44 -8.81
CA TRP A 77 3.47 -17.56 -7.39
C TRP A 77 4.94 -17.24 -7.16
N GLU A 78 5.83 -17.65 -8.06
CA GLU A 78 7.28 -17.37 -7.98
C GLU A 78 7.62 -15.86 -8.05
N GLU A 79 6.71 -15.03 -8.57
CA GLU A 79 6.84 -13.57 -8.52
C GLU A 79 6.45 -12.96 -7.16
N THR A 80 5.86 -13.76 -6.26
CA THR A 80 5.39 -13.32 -4.94
C THR A 80 6.57 -12.94 -4.05
N LYS A 81 6.42 -11.83 -3.32
CA LYS A 81 7.46 -11.29 -2.45
C LYS A 81 6.89 -10.93 -1.10
N ILE A 82 7.67 -11.19 -0.07
CA ILE A 82 7.39 -10.66 1.27
C ILE A 82 7.71 -9.18 1.27
N ARG A 83 6.72 -8.34 1.56
CA ARG A 83 6.88 -6.89 1.65
C ARG A 83 7.41 -6.48 3.02
N PHE A 84 6.71 -6.89 4.07
CA PHE A 84 7.05 -6.63 5.47
C PHE A 84 6.10 -7.39 6.41
N THR A 85 6.50 -7.51 7.67
CA THR A 85 5.60 -7.93 8.75
C THR A 85 4.78 -6.74 9.24
N LEU A 86 3.46 -6.79 9.10
CA LEU A 86 2.55 -5.70 9.53
C LEU A 86 2.42 -5.64 11.05
N LYS A 87 2.32 -6.81 11.69
CA LYS A 87 2.17 -6.93 13.13
C LYS A 87 2.76 -8.25 13.61
N LYS A 88 3.48 -8.21 14.73
CA LYS A 88 4.00 -9.40 15.42
C LYS A 88 3.27 -9.60 16.74
N PHE A 89 2.97 -10.85 17.05
CA PHE A 89 2.43 -11.35 18.31
C PHE A 89 3.45 -12.34 18.90
N GLU A 90 3.16 -12.86 20.08
CA GLU A 90 4.02 -13.83 20.79
C GLU A 90 4.37 -15.04 19.91
N ASN A 91 3.34 -15.74 19.41
CA ASN A 91 3.51 -16.99 18.63
C ASN A 91 3.16 -16.85 17.14
N SER A 92 2.78 -15.65 16.68
CA SER A 92 2.41 -15.46 15.27
C SER A 92 2.69 -14.06 14.75
N ARG A 93 2.59 -13.88 13.44
CA ARG A 93 2.72 -12.60 12.75
C ARG A 93 1.69 -12.44 11.63
N HIS A 94 1.47 -11.18 11.25
CA HIS A 94 0.71 -10.83 10.05
C HIS A 94 1.68 -10.38 8.97
N LEU A 95 1.70 -11.10 7.86
CA LEU A 95 2.66 -10.90 6.77
C LEU A 95 1.99 -10.24 5.57
N VAL A 96 2.60 -9.19 5.03
CA VAL A 96 2.14 -8.57 3.79
C VAL A 96 2.92 -9.18 2.63
N LEU A 97 2.19 -9.71 1.66
CA LEU A 97 2.75 -10.28 0.44
C LEU A 97 2.38 -9.39 -0.75
N GLU A 98 3.34 -9.13 -1.63
CA GLU A 98 3.11 -8.54 -2.96
C GLU A 98 3.11 -9.67 -3.98
N MET A 99 2.10 -9.74 -4.84
CA MET A 99 1.95 -10.84 -5.80
C MET A 99 1.25 -10.38 -7.07
N ASN A 100 1.32 -11.18 -8.13
CA ASN A 100 0.62 -10.93 -9.37
C ASN A 100 -0.92 -10.89 -9.17
N PRO A 101 -1.69 -10.07 -9.94
CA PRO A 101 -3.15 -9.98 -9.81
C PRO A 101 -3.89 -11.32 -9.88
N ASN A 102 -3.47 -12.21 -10.79
CA ASN A 102 -4.10 -13.53 -10.94
C ASN A 102 -3.86 -14.42 -9.72
N CYS A 103 -2.63 -14.40 -9.20
CA CYS A 103 -2.25 -15.12 -7.98
C CYS A 103 -3.01 -14.57 -6.76
N ARG A 104 -3.19 -13.24 -6.67
CA ARG A 104 -4.05 -12.61 -5.67
C ARG A 104 -5.48 -13.12 -5.76
N ASN A 105 -6.08 -13.11 -6.95
CA ASN A 105 -7.50 -13.51 -7.11
C ASN A 105 -7.70 -14.97 -6.69
N LEU A 106 -6.79 -15.86 -7.07
CA LEU A 106 -6.76 -17.24 -6.59
C LEU A 106 -6.69 -17.31 -5.06
N CYS A 107 -5.72 -16.63 -4.45
CA CYS A 107 -5.57 -16.62 -2.99
C CYS A 107 -6.83 -16.09 -2.27
N LEU A 108 -7.45 -15.02 -2.79
CA LEU A 108 -8.65 -14.45 -2.20
C LEU A 108 -9.88 -15.35 -2.37
N ASN A 109 -9.94 -16.13 -3.45
CA ASN A 109 -10.98 -17.15 -3.65
C ASN A 109 -10.81 -18.30 -2.65
N LEU A 110 -9.57 -18.74 -2.39
CA LEU A 110 -9.25 -19.76 -1.38
C LEU A 110 -9.56 -19.28 0.04
N LYS A 111 -9.42 -17.97 0.31
CA LYS A 111 -9.62 -17.29 1.63
C LYS A 111 -8.65 -17.70 2.73
N PHE A 112 -8.07 -18.90 2.65
CA PHE A 112 -7.15 -19.46 3.62
C PHE A 112 -6.02 -20.20 2.91
N LEU A 113 -4.82 -20.14 3.49
CA LEU A 113 -3.67 -20.93 3.07
C LEU A 113 -3.17 -21.79 4.24
N ARG A 114 -2.79 -23.03 3.95
CA ARG A 114 -2.21 -23.98 4.89
C ARG A 114 -0.72 -23.67 5.09
N ALA A 115 -0.28 -23.66 6.35
CA ALA A 115 1.10 -23.42 6.75
C ALA A 115 1.44 -24.28 7.98
N ASN A 116 2.14 -25.39 7.76
CA ASN A 116 2.27 -26.52 8.68
C ASN A 116 0.89 -26.97 9.19
N TRP A 117 0.73 -27.07 10.51
CA TRP A 117 -0.51 -27.43 11.18
C TRP A 117 -1.49 -26.25 11.35
N ASN A 118 -1.24 -25.13 10.68
CA ASN A 118 -2.03 -23.90 10.82
C ASN A 118 -2.75 -23.54 9.53
N VAL A 119 -3.90 -22.88 9.69
CA VAL A 119 -4.68 -22.31 8.59
C VAL A 119 -4.66 -20.79 8.71
N CYS A 120 -3.96 -20.15 7.79
CA CYS A 120 -3.73 -18.71 7.80
C CYS A 120 -4.74 -18.01 6.89
N LYS A 121 -5.52 -17.08 7.44
CA LYS A 121 -6.48 -16.29 6.64
C LYS A 121 -5.74 -15.34 5.71
N ILE A 122 -6.07 -15.36 4.43
CA ILE A 122 -5.58 -14.41 3.44
C ILE A 122 -6.69 -13.44 3.04
N GLN A 123 -6.37 -12.15 2.98
CA GLN A 123 -7.34 -11.10 2.65
C GLN A 123 -6.66 -9.97 1.88
N ASP A 124 -7.46 -9.20 1.15
CA ASP A 124 -6.96 -8.07 0.39
C ASP A 124 -6.35 -7.00 1.31
N PHE A 125 -5.31 -6.33 0.84
CA PHE A 125 -4.61 -5.34 1.65
C PHE A 125 -4.05 -4.18 0.83
N ILE A 126 -4.43 -2.96 1.21
CA ILE A 126 -3.90 -1.74 0.60
C ILE A 126 -2.88 -1.12 1.55
N VAL A 127 -1.62 -1.06 1.11
CA VAL A 127 -0.54 -0.46 1.89
C VAL A 127 -0.60 1.06 1.77
N ILE A 128 -1.07 1.72 2.84
CA ILE A 128 -1.08 3.19 2.94
C ILE A 128 0.08 3.67 3.79
N ASN A 129 1.07 4.31 3.15
CA ASN A 129 2.19 4.91 3.85
C ASN A 129 1.74 6.20 4.58
N ARG A 130 1.55 6.08 5.89
CA ARG A 130 1.26 7.18 6.79
C ARG A 130 2.46 7.43 7.71
N CYS A 131 2.88 8.68 7.79
CA CYS A 131 3.94 9.11 8.69
C CYS A 131 3.50 8.94 10.15
N PHE A 132 4.28 8.21 10.94
CA PHE A 132 4.01 8.01 12.37
C PHE A 132 4.27 9.25 13.24
N LYS A 133 4.97 10.27 12.71
CA LYS A 133 5.25 11.54 13.40
C LYS A 133 4.10 12.54 13.23
N CYS A 134 3.74 12.87 12.00
CA CYS A 134 2.78 13.95 11.70
C CYS A 134 1.42 13.46 11.18
N LEU A 135 1.25 12.14 11.01
CA LEU A 135 0.07 11.45 10.46
C LEU A 135 -0.28 11.79 9.01
N GLY A 136 0.56 12.57 8.34
CA GLY A 136 0.44 12.84 6.90
C GLY A 136 0.76 11.61 6.05
N TYR A 137 0.43 11.69 4.77
CA TYR A 137 0.70 10.62 3.79
C TYR A 137 1.99 10.88 3.01
N HIS A 138 2.47 9.84 2.32
CA HIS A 138 3.57 9.88 1.32
C HIS A 138 4.99 10.06 1.85
N HIS A 139 5.22 10.02 3.16
CA HIS A 139 6.56 10.08 3.72
C HIS A 139 6.67 9.24 5.00
N LYS A 140 7.88 8.80 5.32
CA LYS A 140 8.18 8.08 6.57
C LYS A 140 8.47 9.08 7.68
N ALA A 141 8.46 8.61 8.93
CA ALA A 141 8.79 9.45 10.08
C ALA A 141 10.25 9.97 10.03
N ALA A 142 11.19 9.18 9.51
CA ALA A 142 12.59 9.56 9.34
C ALA A 142 12.77 10.79 8.42
N ASP A 143 11.97 10.88 7.36
CA ASP A 143 12.03 11.98 6.37
C ASP A 143 11.06 13.12 6.71
N CYS A 144 10.51 13.14 7.93
CA CYS A 144 9.41 14.03 8.29
C CYS A 144 9.89 15.38 8.83
N LEU A 145 9.67 16.43 8.03
CA LEU A 145 9.94 17.83 8.40
C LEU A 145 8.85 18.46 9.29
N ASN A 146 7.71 17.80 9.47
CA ASN A 146 6.61 18.32 10.27
C ASN A 146 6.80 17.99 11.77
N GLY A 147 6.08 18.74 12.63
CA GLY A 147 5.98 18.48 14.06
C GLY A 147 5.29 17.16 14.41
N LEU A 148 5.50 16.72 15.65
CA LEU A 148 4.80 15.56 16.23
C LEU A 148 3.29 15.86 16.33
N CYS A 149 2.47 14.87 16.02
CA CYS A 149 1.02 15.01 16.06
C CYS A 149 0.37 13.78 16.67
N CYS A 150 -0.46 14.00 17.69
CA CYS A 150 -1.20 12.97 18.38
C CYS A 150 -2.34 12.42 17.49
N PHE A 151 -2.43 11.09 17.32
CA PHE A 151 -3.50 10.48 16.53
C PHE A 151 -4.87 10.50 17.18
N LYS A 152 -4.95 10.83 18.48
CA LYS A 152 -6.21 10.98 19.22
C LYS A 152 -6.78 12.38 19.05
N CYS A 153 -6.03 13.42 19.45
CA CYS A 153 -6.55 14.79 19.52
C CYS A 153 -5.93 15.78 18.50
N ALA A 154 -5.02 15.33 17.63
CA ALA A 154 -4.26 16.17 16.70
C ALA A 154 -3.37 17.26 17.35
N GLY A 155 -3.08 17.16 18.64
CA GLY A 155 -2.16 18.04 19.37
C GLY A 155 -0.68 17.63 19.26
N GLU A 156 0.22 18.49 19.73
CA GLU A 156 1.68 18.33 19.60
C GLU A 156 2.30 17.51 20.74
N HIS A 157 1.92 16.25 20.89
CA HIS A 157 2.45 15.33 21.91
C HIS A 157 2.37 13.87 21.47
N LYS A 158 3.00 12.96 22.22
CA LYS A 158 2.92 11.52 21.94
C LYS A 158 1.55 11.01 22.32
N SER A 159 0.95 10.17 21.47
CA SER A 159 -0.39 9.65 21.75
C SER A 159 -0.51 8.74 22.98
N SER A 160 0.62 8.23 23.48
CA SER A 160 0.70 7.52 24.78
C SER A 160 0.44 8.44 25.97
N GLU A 161 0.77 9.73 25.86
CA GLU A 161 0.62 10.76 26.89
C GLU A 161 -0.74 11.49 26.77
N CYS A 162 -1.56 11.11 25.79
CA CYS A 162 -2.82 11.78 25.51
C CYS A 162 -3.95 11.21 26.38
N ASN A 163 -4.45 12.04 27.30
CA ASN A 163 -5.56 11.74 28.22
C ASN A 163 -6.95 12.02 27.61
N LEU A 164 -7.02 12.61 26.42
CA LEU A 164 -8.29 12.87 25.77
C LEU A 164 -8.87 11.59 25.16
N SER A 165 -10.14 11.34 25.45
CA SER A 165 -10.92 10.25 24.83
C SER A 165 -11.37 10.60 23.41
N THR A 166 -11.40 11.89 23.08
CA THR A 166 -11.81 12.39 21.77
C THR A 166 -10.88 11.87 20.67
N GLN A 167 -11.49 11.53 19.53
CA GLN A 167 -10.79 11.04 18.35
C GLN A 167 -11.04 12.02 17.21
N VAL A 168 -9.98 12.69 16.76
CA VAL A 168 -10.03 13.63 15.64
C VAL A 168 -8.99 13.30 14.58
N CYS A 169 -9.35 13.51 13.33
CA CYS A 169 -8.49 13.25 12.20
C CYS A 169 -7.78 14.53 11.76
N VAL A 170 -6.47 14.61 12.03
CA VAL A 170 -5.64 15.74 11.60
C VAL A 170 -5.67 15.96 10.09
N ASN A 171 -5.79 14.89 9.28
CA ASN A 171 -5.81 15.03 7.83
C ASN A 171 -7.13 15.65 7.34
N CYS A 172 -8.26 15.27 7.95
CA CYS A 172 -9.57 15.89 7.67
C CYS A 172 -9.59 17.35 8.15
N ILE A 173 -8.98 17.67 9.30
CA ILE A 173 -8.82 19.05 9.78
C ILE A 173 -8.00 19.87 8.77
N ARG A 174 -6.83 19.35 8.34
CA ARG A 174 -5.97 20.00 7.34
C ARG A 174 -6.69 20.19 6.00
N PHE A 175 -7.51 19.23 5.58
CA PHE A 175 -8.34 19.32 4.39
C PHE A 175 -9.37 20.44 4.53
N ASN A 176 -10.17 20.44 5.61
CA ASN A 176 -11.21 21.46 5.84
C ASN A 176 -10.64 22.88 5.94
N LYS A 177 -9.41 23.05 6.45
CA LYS A 177 -8.72 24.36 6.46
C LYS A 177 -8.40 24.88 5.06
N LYS A 178 -8.16 23.98 4.10
CA LYS A 178 -7.86 24.33 2.69
C LYS A 178 -9.12 24.46 1.82
N THR A 179 -10.20 23.81 2.22
CA THR A 179 -11.48 23.83 1.50
C THR A 179 -12.26 25.10 1.83
N ARG A 180 -12.43 25.98 0.83
CA ARG A 180 -13.20 27.23 0.96
C ARG A 180 -14.70 26.98 1.05
N ASP A 181 -15.21 26.03 0.26
CA ASP A 181 -16.63 25.68 0.19
C ASP A 181 -17.09 24.90 1.45
N PRO A 182 -18.01 25.45 2.26
CA PRO A 182 -18.50 24.79 3.47
C PRO A 182 -19.17 23.44 3.20
N ASN A 183 -19.84 23.27 2.05
CA ASN A 183 -20.58 22.05 1.71
C ASN A 183 -19.65 20.88 1.35
N LYS A 184 -18.36 21.16 1.10
CA LYS A 184 -17.33 20.16 0.81
C LYS A 184 -16.49 19.78 2.02
N LYS A 185 -16.75 20.35 3.19
CA LYS A 185 -16.04 19.99 4.43
C LYS A 185 -16.43 18.58 4.86
N VAL A 186 -15.48 17.85 5.41
CA VAL A 186 -15.65 16.46 5.85
C VAL A 186 -15.70 16.39 7.38
N ASN A 187 -16.36 15.36 7.91
CA ASN A 187 -16.34 15.07 9.35
C ASN A 187 -14.89 14.86 9.83
N VAL A 188 -14.55 15.39 11.00
CA VAL A 188 -13.22 15.27 11.61
C VAL A 188 -13.20 14.39 12.85
N ASN A 189 -14.34 14.06 13.45
CA ASN A 189 -14.49 13.36 14.73
C ASN A 189 -14.40 11.84 14.54
N HIS A 190 -13.25 11.37 14.07
CA HIS A 190 -12.94 9.96 13.88
C HIS A 190 -11.42 9.74 13.90
N LYS A 191 -10.99 8.48 13.99
CA LYS A 191 -9.56 8.12 13.89
C LYS A 191 -9.01 8.41 12.48
N PRO A 192 -7.74 8.81 12.33
CA PRO A 192 -7.13 9.09 11.01
C PRO A 192 -7.09 7.92 10.01
N TYR A 193 -7.35 6.70 10.48
CA TYR A 193 -7.33 5.45 9.72
C TYR A 193 -8.63 4.67 9.85
N SER A 194 -9.70 5.37 10.28
CA SER A 194 -11.03 4.80 10.27
C SER A 194 -11.50 4.56 8.83
N SER A 195 -12.28 3.51 8.61
CA SER A 195 -12.95 3.24 7.33
C SER A 195 -13.88 4.38 6.90
N CYS A 196 -14.39 5.19 7.82
CA CYS A 196 -15.23 6.36 7.52
C CYS A 196 -14.43 7.62 7.11
N CYS A 197 -13.11 7.63 7.22
CA CYS A 197 -12.30 8.81 6.93
C CYS A 197 -12.22 9.08 5.42
N LYS A 198 -12.77 10.20 4.96
CA LYS A 198 -12.73 10.58 3.53
C LYS A 198 -11.32 10.76 2.97
N CYS A 199 -10.39 11.32 3.77
CA CYS A 199 -8.99 11.41 3.36
C CYS A 199 -8.33 10.02 3.22
N HIS A 200 -8.67 9.08 4.11
CA HIS A 200 -8.15 7.71 4.03
C HIS A 200 -8.73 6.96 2.81
N GLN A 201 -10.05 7.04 2.60
CA GLN A 201 -10.72 6.47 1.43
C GLN A 201 -10.17 7.04 0.11
N PHE A 202 -9.87 8.35 0.07
CA PHE A 202 -9.23 8.97 -1.08
C PHE A 202 -7.84 8.35 -1.35
N MET A 203 -7.05 8.15 -0.28
CA MET A 203 -5.75 7.50 -0.38
C MET A 203 -5.85 6.05 -0.84
N GLU A 204 -6.83 5.28 -0.35
CA GLU A 204 -7.12 3.92 -0.82
C GLU A 204 -7.39 3.93 -2.33
N LYS A 205 -8.33 4.76 -2.79
CA LYS A 205 -8.67 4.89 -4.21
C LYS A 205 -7.49 5.28 -5.08
N LEU A 206 -6.66 6.22 -4.60
CA LEU A 206 -5.47 6.67 -5.32
C LEU A 206 -4.43 5.55 -5.46
N ILE A 207 -4.22 4.77 -4.41
CA ILE A 207 -3.29 3.63 -4.48
C ILE A 207 -3.88 2.53 -5.36
N SER A 208 -5.18 2.28 -5.27
CA SER A 208 -5.85 1.27 -6.10
C SER A 208 -5.78 1.60 -7.58
N SER A 209 -5.92 2.87 -7.98
CA SER A 209 -5.80 3.27 -9.40
C SER A 209 -4.36 3.11 -9.94
N GLN A 210 -3.37 3.12 -9.06
CA GLN A 210 -1.95 2.91 -9.37
C GLN A 210 -1.51 1.45 -9.23
N THR A 211 -2.42 0.55 -8.86
CA THR A 211 -2.16 -0.87 -8.64
C THR A 211 -2.87 -1.69 -9.73
N THR A 212 -2.21 -2.72 -10.22
CA THR A 212 -2.78 -3.66 -11.18
C THR A 212 -3.64 -4.65 -10.40
N TYR A 213 -4.96 -4.68 -10.64
CA TYR A 213 -5.84 -5.71 -10.07
C TYR A 213 -6.39 -6.66 -11.14
N GLU A 214 -6.13 -6.34 -12.40
CA GLU A 214 -6.49 -7.05 -13.63
C GLU A 214 -5.29 -7.02 -14.59
#